data_AF-A0AA43ILA0-F1
#
_entry.id   AF-A0AA43ILA0-F1
#
_cell.length_a   1.000
_cell.length_b   1.000
_cell.length_c   1.000
_cell.angle_alpha   90.00
_cell.angle_beta   90.00
_cell.angle_gamma   90.00
#
_symmetry.space_group_name_H-M   'P 1'
#
loop_
_entity.id
_entity.type
_entity.pdbx_description
1 polymer ?
#
loop_
_entity_poly.entity_id
_entity_poly.type
_entity_poly.pdbx_seq_one_letter_code
_entity_poly.pdbx_strand_id
1 'polypeptide(L)'
;WYELVHDLSVEPHVQKVWINSYDEKQSFEEVLLSMDAIVVGGGNTLNMIAIWKAQGIDAILKKALEKGIVLAGGSAGSLCWFDNGTTDSRPIELTVVNGLGFLPFSHSPHYHSEEYRRPLYHKNIERGIFKAGYAMDDFAGIIFKNGKPFRIVSLGEEYNCYFVSMKDGKLVEEKLNAEIIK
;
A
#
# COMPACT_ATOMS: atom_id res chain seq x y z
N TRP A 1 -11.30 -13.95 -1.26
CA TRP A 1 -11.71 -12.86 -0.37
C TRP A 1 -12.82 -13.30 0.56
N TYR A 2 -14.00 -13.67 0.07
CA TYR A 2 -15.11 -14.17 0.90
C TYR A 2 -14.69 -15.25 1.92
N GLU A 3 -13.95 -16.27 1.47
CA GLU A 3 -13.40 -17.30 2.35
C GLU A 3 -12.33 -16.79 3.34
N LEU A 4 -11.57 -15.75 2.98
CA LEU A 4 -10.50 -15.20 3.83
C LEU A 4 -11.05 -14.40 5.03
N VAL A 5 -12.30 -13.95 4.95
CA VAL A 5 -12.92 -13.10 5.96
C VAL A 5 -14.18 -13.71 6.55
N HIS A 6 -14.42 -15.00 6.29
CA HIS A 6 -15.67 -15.69 6.67
C HIS A 6 -15.88 -15.78 8.19
N ASP A 7 -14.78 -15.71 8.95
CA ASP A 7 -14.71 -15.75 10.40
C ASP A 7 -14.66 -14.34 11.04
N LEU A 8 -14.58 -13.30 10.22
CA LEU A 8 -14.65 -11.92 10.66
C LEU A 8 -16.11 -11.44 10.66
N SER A 9 -16.45 -10.59 11.62
CA SER A 9 -17.77 -9.93 11.68
C SER A 9 -17.86 -8.78 10.67
N VAL A 10 -17.73 -9.08 9.38
CA VAL A 10 -17.75 -8.12 8.27
C VAL A 10 -18.71 -8.58 7.17
N GLU A 11 -19.23 -7.64 6.40
CA GLU A 11 -19.96 -7.92 5.16
C GLU A 11 -19.02 -7.72 3.97
N PRO A 12 -18.50 -8.79 3.35
CA PRO A 12 -17.56 -8.65 2.24
C PRO A 12 -18.26 -8.27 0.93
N HIS A 13 -17.62 -7.38 0.17
CA HIS A 13 -17.96 -7.10 -1.22
C HIS A 13 -16.68 -7.10 -2.08
N VAL A 14 -16.76 -7.61 -3.31
CA VAL A 14 -15.64 -7.57 -4.26
C VAL A 14 -16.00 -6.67 -5.43
N GLN A 15 -15.44 -5.46 -5.45
CA GLN A 15 -15.57 -4.55 -6.57
C GLN A 15 -14.66 -5.00 -7.73
N LYS A 16 -15.28 -5.44 -8.83
CA LYS A 16 -14.56 -5.72 -10.08
C LYS A 16 -14.36 -4.44 -10.89
N VAL A 17 -13.21 -4.29 -11.53
CA VAL A 17 -12.94 -3.14 -12.42
C VAL A 17 -13.09 -3.51 -13.91
N TRP A 18 -12.93 -4.80 -14.24
CA TRP A 18 -13.21 -5.32 -15.59
C TRP A 18 -14.69 -5.70 -15.66
N ILE A 19 -15.50 -4.72 -16.05
CA ILE A 19 -16.96 -4.83 -16.11
C ILE A 19 -17.47 -4.37 -17.47
N ASN A 20 -18.78 -4.55 -17.69
CA ASN A 20 -19.50 -3.97 -18.80
C ASN A 20 -20.78 -3.30 -18.26
N SER A 21 -21.29 -2.29 -18.98
CA SER A 21 -22.45 -1.50 -18.56
C SER A 21 -23.81 -2.21 -18.68
N TYR A 22 -23.86 -3.38 -19.34
CA TYR A 22 -25.08 -4.18 -19.39
C TYR A 22 -25.37 -4.84 -18.05
N ASP A 23 -24.33 -5.31 -17.36
CA ASP A 23 -24.44 -6.02 -16.09
C ASP A 23 -24.26 -5.10 -14.88
N GLU A 24 -23.34 -4.14 -14.95
CA GLU A 24 -23.04 -3.25 -13.83
C GLU A 24 -23.97 -2.04 -13.85
N LYS A 25 -24.72 -1.85 -12.75
CA LYS A 25 -25.72 -0.78 -12.62
C LYS A 25 -25.34 0.27 -11.59
N GLN A 26 -24.41 -0.05 -10.69
CA GLN A 26 -23.88 0.92 -9.74
C GLN A 26 -22.56 1.47 -10.26
N SER A 27 -22.33 2.76 -10.08
CA SER A 27 -21.03 3.36 -10.35
C SER A 27 -19.99 2.91 -9.31
N PHE A 28 -18.71 3.00 -9.66
CA PHE A 28 -17.63 2.78 -8.70
C PHE A 28 -17.74 3.71 -7.48
N GLU A 29 -18.23 4.94 -7.66
CA GLU A 29 -18.38 5.89 -6.56
C GLU A 29 -19.48 5.45 -5.58
N GLU A 30 -20.63 5.02 -6.09
CA GLU A 30 -21.73 4.50 -5.26
C GLU A 30 -21.30 3.30 -4.44
N VAL A 31 -20.62 2.33 -5.05
CA VAL A 31 -20.15 1.15 -4.34
C VAL A 31 -19.06 1.52 -3.33
N LEU A 32 -17.97 2.16 -3.76
CA LEU A 32 -16.82 2.41 -2.89
C LEU A 32 -17.14 3.35 -1.73
N LEU A 33 -18.00 4.36 -1.92
CA LEU A 33 -18.38 5.28 -0.84
C LEU A 33 -19.48 4.72 0.09
N SER A 34 -20.04 3.55 -0.21
CA SER A 34 -20.97 2.85 0.67
C SER A 34 -20.29 1.90 1.67
N MET A 35 -18.98 1.67 1.51
CA MET A 35 -18.21 0.75 2.36
C MET A 35 -17.65 1.46 3.60
N ASP A 36 -17.49 0.71 4.70
CA ASP A 36 -16.76 1.18 5.89
C ASP A 36 -15.23 1.07 5.74
N ALA A 37 -14.78 0.10 4.93
CA ALA A 37 -13.37 -0.13 4.64
C ALA A 37 -13.17 -0.64 3.20
N ILE A 38 -12.06 -0.26 2.59
CA ILE A 38 -11.63 -0.71 1.26
C ILE A 38 -10.25 -1.35 1.40
N VAL A 39 -10.17 -2.64 1.07
CA VAL A 39 -8.93 -3.42 1.15
C VAL A 39 -8.45 -3.77 -0.24
N VAL A 40 -7.21 -3.37 -0.56
CA VAL A 40 -6.58 -3.59 -1.86
C VAL A 40 -5.57 -4.73 -1.75
N GLY A 41 -5.77 -5.77 -2.56
CA GLY A 41 -4.85 -6.91 -2.63
C GLY A 41 -3.53 -6.61 -3.35
N GLY A 42 -2.69 -7.64 -3.42
CA GLY A 42 -1.47 -7.62 -4.25
C GLY A 42 -1.75 -7.73 -5.75
N GLY A 43 -0.70 -7.61 -6.56
CA GLY A 43 -0.78 -7.70 -8.02
C GLY A 43 0.24 -6.78 -8.69
N ASN A 44 -0.06 -6.35 -9.92
CA ASN A 44 0.79 -5.44 -10.66
C ASN A 44 0.42 -3.97 -10.35
N THR A 45 1.23 -3.30 -9.54
CA THR A 45 1.00 -1.91 -9.09
C THR A 45 0.86 -0.94 -10.25
N LEU A 46 1.71 -1.06 -11.28
CA LEU A 46 1.67 -0.17 -12.44
C LEU A 46 0.32 -0.23 -13.16
N ASN A 47 -0.12 -1.44 -13.49
CA ASN A 47 -1.37 -1.67 -14.20
C ASN A 47 -2.57 -1.23 -13.35
N MET A 48 -2.56 -1.57 -12.06
CA MET A 48 -3.61 -1.17 -11.12
C MET A 48 -3.78 0.36 -11.08
N ILE A 49 -2.69 1.12 -10.88
CA ILE A 49 -2.74 2.59 -10.86
C ILE A 49 -3.16 3.17 -12.20
N ALA A 50 -2.65 2.63 -13.32
CA ALA A 50 -3.00 3.12 -14.66
C ALA A 50 -4.51 2.98 -14.93
N ILE A 51 -5.07 1.83 -14.56
CA ILE A 51 -6.49 1.53 -14.78
C ILE A 51 -7.37 2.36 -13.84
N TRP A 52 -6.98 2.50 -12.57
CA TRP A 52 -7.75 3.32 -11.63
C TRP A 52 -7.83 4.77 -12.07
N LYS A 53 -6.72 5.34 -12.55
CA LYS A 53 -6.71 6.70 -13.10
C LYS A 53 -7.58 6.81 -14.35
N ALA A 54 -7.53 5.83 -15.25
CA ALA A 54 -8.37 5.82 -16.45
C ALA A 54 -9.88 5.72 -16.10
N GLN A 55 -10.22 5.07 -15.00
CA GLN A 55 -11.60 4.88 -14.53
C GLN A 55 -12.05 5.94 -13.51
N GLY A 56 -11.19 6.89 -13.12
CA GLY A 56 -11.48 7.89 -12.07
C GLY A 56 -11.59 7.33 -10.64
N ILE A 57 -11.17 6.08 -10.43
CA ILE A 57 -11.21 5.40 -9.12
C ILE A 57 -10.23 6.05 -8.13
N ASP A 58 -9.11 6.59 -8.61
CA ASP A 58 -8.15 7.31 -7.79
C ASP A 58 -8.77 8.50 -7.04
N ALA A 59 -9.59 9.29 -7.75
CA ALA A 59 -10.32 10.41 -7.16
C ALA A 59 -11.38 9.94 -6.16
N ILE A 60 -12.07 8.83 -6.45
CA ILE A 60 -13.07 8.23 -5.55
C ILE A 60 -12.41 7.72 -4.26
N LEU A 61 -11.26 7.05 -4.36
CA LEU A 61 -10.50 6.59 -3.20
C LEU A 61 -10.02 7.76 -2.33
N LYS A 62 -9.66 8.89 -2.95
CA LYS A 62 -9.33 10.11 -2.20
C LYS A 62 -10.54 10.63 -1.42
N LYS A 63 -11.72 10.70 -2.04
CA LYS A 63 -12.98 11.06 -1.38
C LYS A 63 -13.32 10.08 -0.24
N ALA A 64 -13.11 8.79 -0.44
CA ALA A 64 -13.33 7.76 0.57
C ALA A 64 -12.48 8.01 1.82
N LEU A 65 -11.16 8.24 1.61
CA LEU A 65 -10.24 8.58 2.69
C LEU A 65 -10.67 9.85 3.46
N GLU A 66 -11.08 10.89 2.74
CA GLU A 66 -11.54 12.16 3.33
C GLU A 66 -12.85 12.01 4.13
N LYS A 67 -13.70 11.05 3.76
CA LYS A 67 -14.90 10.67 4.52
C LYS A 67 -14.62 9.81 5.74
N GLY A 68 -13.37 9.38 5.95
CA GLY A 68 -12.97 8.52 7.06
C GLY A 68 -13.16 7.03 6.80
N ILE A 69 -13.43 6.62 5.56
CA ILE A 69 -13.42 5.21 5.16
C ILE A 69 -12.00 4.67 5.31
N VAL A 70 -11.86 3.50 5.93
CA VAL A 70 -10.54 2.89 6.16
C VAL A 70 -9.99 2.36 4.83
N LEU A 71 -8.81 2.83 4.43
CA LEU A 71 -8.07 2.28 3.29
C LEU A 71 -6.96 1.38 3.80
N ALA A 72 -6.90 0.16 3.27
CA ALA A 72 -5.88 -0.83 3.62
C ALA A 72 -5.42 -1.59 2.39
N GLY A 73 -4.29 -2.29 2.50
CA GLY A 73 -3.85 -3.21 1.47
C GLY A 73 -2.50 -3.84 1.77
N GLY A 74 -2.19 -4.90 1.02
CA GLY A 74 -0.92 -5.62 1.11
C GLY A 74 -0.22 -5.66 -0.24
N SER A 75 1.12 -5.74 -0.24
CA SER A 75 1.94 -5.78 -1.46
C SER A 75 1.67 -4.56 -2.36
N ALA A 76 1.21 -4.74 -3.61
CA ALA A 76 0.81 -3.64 -4.47
C ALA A 76 -0.23 -2.70 -3.82
N GLY A 77 -1.16 -3.27 -3.05
CA GLY A 77 -2.18 -2.54 -2.31
C GLY A 77 -1.67 -1.79 -1.09
N SER A 78 -0.49 -2.12 -0.55
CA SER A 78 0.14 -1.27 0.49
C SER A 78 0.88 -0.10 -0.17
N LEU A 79 1.59 -0.37 -1.27
CA LEU A 79 2.38 0.63 -2.00
C LEU A 79 1.51 1.73 -2.61
N CYS A 80 0.32 1.41 -3.12
CA CYS A 80 -0.49 2.38 -3.86
C CYS A 80 -0.88 3.63 -3.05
N TRP A 81 -0.85 3.61 -1.72
CA TRP A 81 -1.19 4.78 -0.90
C TRP A 81 -0.07 5.81 -0.77
N PHE A 82 1.18 5.40 -1.04
CA PHE A 82 2.37 6.22 -0.87
C PHE A 82 2.68 7.09 -2.10
N ASP A 83 3.63 8.02 -2.00
CA ASP A 83 4.10 8.83 -3.14
C ASP A 83 4.67 7.93 -4.23
N ASN A 84 5.54 6.98 -3.85
CA ASN A 84 6.21 6.06 -4.75
C ASN A 84 6.81 4.86 -4.02
N GLY A 85 7.27 3.87 -4.80
CA GLY A 85 7.97 2.71 -4.29
C GLY A 85 8.63 1.88 -5.39
N THR A 86 9.32 0.82 -4.99
CA THR A 86 9.87 -0.18 -5.92
C THR A 86 8.78 -1.13 -6.39
N THR A 87 8.83 -1.54 -7.66
CA THR A 87 7.89 -2.49 -8.23
C THR A 87 8.56 -3.44 -9.22
N ASP A 88 8.07 -4.67 -9.23
CA ASP A 88 8.31 -5.76 -10.17
C ASP A 88 7.31 -5.76 -11.35
N SER A 89 6.56 -4.67 -11.53
CA SER A 89 5.53 -4.56 -12.57
C SER A 89 6.04 -4.64 -14.02
N ARG A 90 7.36 -4.65 -14.22
CA ARG A 90 8.03 -4.68 -15.53
C ARG A 90 8.98 -5.87 -15.58
N PRO A 91 9.20 -6.46 -16.77
CA PRO A 91 10.16 -7.55 -16.91
C PRO A 91 11.58 -7.07 -16.60
N ILE A 92 12.49 -8.05 -16.41
CA ILE A 92 13.95 -7.89 -16.24
C ILE A 92 14.37 -7.41 -14.85
N GLU A 93 13.88 -6.26 -14.39
CA GLU A 93 14.38 -5.66 -13.14
C GLU A 93 13.29 -4.91 -12.36
N LEU A 94 13.55 -4.70 -11.06
CA LEU A 94 12.74 -3.81 -10.24
C LEU A 94 12.87 -2.37 -10.74
N THR A 95 11.73 -1.70 -10.89
CA THR A 95 11.63 -0.31 -11.33
C THR A 95 10.93 0.55 -10.27
N VAL A 96 10.85 1.85 -10.52
CA VAL A 96 10.09 2.79 -9.68
C VAL A 96 8.67 2.95 -10.24
N VAL A 97 7.70 3.09 -9.35
CA VAL A 97 6.33 3.49 -9.69
C VAL A 97 5.81 4.53 -8.71
N ASN A 98 4.98 5.44 -9.22
CA ASN A 98 4.24 6.38 -8.38
C ASN A 98 2.97 5.73 -7.86
N GLY A 99 2.66 5.94 -6.58
CA GLY A 99 1.36 5.61 -6.01
C GLY A 99 0.34 6.74 -6.22
N LEU A 100 -0.66 6.75 -5.36
CA LEU A 100 -1.71 7.77 -5.30
C LEU A 100 -1.29 9.00 -4.49
N GLY A 101 -0.20 8.93 -3.71
CA GLY A 101 0.34 10.05 -2.95
C GLY A 101 -0.55 10.51 -1.79
N PHE A 102 -1.30 9.59 -1.17
CA PHE A 102 -2.09 9.91 0.03
C PHE A 102 -1.19 10.01 1.27
N LEU A 103 -0.05 9.32 1.26
CA LEU A 103 1.02 9.40 2.23
C LEU A 103 2.29 9.96 1.56
N PRO A 104 2.85 11.09 2.05
CA PRO A 104 3.95 11.80 1.39
C PRO A 104 5.34 11.17 1.68
N PHE A 105 5.40 9.85 1.56
CA PHE A 105 6.54 9.01 1.89
C PHE A 105 6.77 8.00 0.77
N SER A 106 7.98 7.45 0.67
CA SER A 106 8.24 6.28 -0.17
C SER A 106 7.88 4.98 0.57
N HIS A 107 7.70 3.88 -0.17
CA HIS A 107 7.40 2.56 0.40
C HIS A 107 8.10 1.41 -0.31
N SER A 108 8.43 0.37 0.46
CA SER A 108 8.80 -0.94 -0.06
C SER A 108 8.06 -2.04 0.72
N PRO A 109 7.19 -2.82 0.06
CA PRO A 109 6.69 -4.08 0.63
C PRO A 109 7.76 -5.18 0.53
N HIS A 110 7.48 -6.37 1.08
CA HIS A 110 8.31 -7.58 0.96
C HIS A 110 9.78 -7.35 1.34
N TYR A 111 10.01 -6.49 2.33
CA TYR A 111 11.32 -5.86 2.52
C TYR A 111 12.43 -6.83 2.90
N HIS A 112 12.12 -7.88 3.67
CA HIS A 112 13.05 -8.96 4.00
C HIS A 112 13.10 -10.13 2.99
N SER A 113 12.05 -10.36 2.20
CA SER A 113 11.87 -11.61 1.45
C SER A 113 12.28 -11.51 -0.02
N GLU A 114 12.27 -10.29 -0.60
CA GLU A 114 12.72 -10.06 -1.96
C GLU A 114 14.10 -9.40 -2.00
N GLU A 115 15.13 -10.21 -2.30
CA GLU A 115 16.57 -9.87 -2.20
C GLU A 115 16.93 -8.48 -2.72
N TYR A 116 16.39 -8.08 -3.87
CA TYR A 116 16.75 -6.83 -4.53
C TYR A 116 15.97 -5.60 -4.05
N ARG A 117 14.88 -5.74 -3.29
CA ARG A 117 14.04 -4.60 -2.88
C ARG A 117 14.77 -3.69 -1.91
N ARG A 118 15.33 -4.25 -0.84
CA ARG A 118 15.99 -3.47 0.22
C ARG A 118 17.21 -2.69 -0.29
N PRO A 119 18.17 -3.30 -1.02
CA PRO A 119 19.29 -2.57 -1.61
C PRO A 119 18.85 -1.47 -2.60
N LEU A 120 17.86 -1.75 -3.45
CA LEU A 120 17.37 -0.74 -4.40
C LEU A 120 16.65 0.41 -3.70
N TYR A 121 15.88 0.13 -2.66
CA TYR A 121 15.17 1.14 -1.87
C TYR A 121 16.16 2.08 -1.18
N HIS A 122 17.20 1.53 -0.55
CA HIS A 122 18.32 2.27 0.03
C HIS A 122 18.97 3.19 -1.02
N LYS A 123 19.38 2.63 -2.17
CA LYS A 123 20.01 3.37 -3.27
C LYS A 123 19.13 4.50 -3.81
N ASN A 124 17.81 4.29 -3.90
CA ASN A 124 16.89 5.31 -4.39
C ASN A 124 16.74 6.47 -3.39
N ILE A 125 16.78 6.20 -2.09
CA ILE A 125 16.77 7.25 -1.05
C ILE A 125 18.09 8.02 -1.08
N GLU A 126 19.24 7.33 -1.12
CA GLU A 126 20.57 7.96 -1.17
C GLU A 126 20.75 8.87 -2.39
N ARG A 127 20.19 8.47 -3.54
CA ARG A 127 20.24 9.24 -4.79
C ARG A 127 19.19 10.35 -4.86
N GLY A 128 18.34 10.50 -3.85
CA GLY A 128 17.26 11.49 -3.83
C GLY A 128 16.11 11.20 -4.80
N ILE A 129 16.03 9.98 -5.34
CA ILE A 129 14.90 9.53 -6.18
C ILE A 129 13.66 9.36 -5.28
N PHE A 130 13.87 8.81 -4.08
CA PHE A 130 12.87 8.68 -3.03
C PHE A 130 13.13 9.68 -1.91
N LYS A 131 12.04 10.21 -1.34
CA LYS A 131 12.07 10.80 0.00
C LYS A 131 12.21 9.69 1.04
N ALA A 132 12.40 10.07 2.29
CA ALA A 132 12.28 9.15 3.41
C ALA A 132 10.93 8.40 3.38
N GLY A 133 10.92 7.19 3.90
CA GLY A 133 9.74 6.36 3.82
C GLY A 133 9.74 5.12 4.67
N TYR A 134 8.66 4.35 4.54
CA TYR A 134 8.37 3.22 5.39
C TYR A 134 8.52 1.91 4.61
N ALA A 135 9.33 0.99 5.11
CA ALA A 135 9.47 -0.34 4.53
C ALA A 135 8.89 -1.38 5.48
N MET A 136 8.27 -2.44 4.93
CA MET A 136 7.57 -3.45 5.71
C MET A 136 7.93 -4.85 5.21
N ASP A 137 8.24 -5.72 6.16
CA ASP A 137 8.37 -7.16 5.92
C ASP A 137 6.99 -7.77 5.62
N ASP A 138 6.98 -9.01 5.14
CA ASP A 138 5.74 -9.76 5.09
C ASP A 138 5.18 -9.92 6.49
N PHE A 139 3.85 -9.95 6.62
CA PHE A 139 3.15 -10.12 7.90
C PHE A 139 3.37 -9.00 8.94
N ALA A 140 4.00 -7.88 8.55
CA ALA A 140 4.07 -6.66 9.32
C ALA A 140 3.31 -5.51 8.64
N GLY A 141 2.84 -4.53 9.41
CA GLY A 141 2.06 -3.42 8.88
C GLY A 141 2.11 -2.16 9.74
N ILE A 142 1.80 -1.02 9.13
CA ILE A 142 1.67 0.27 9.82
C ILE A 142 0.26 0.82 9.61
N ILE A 143 -0.42 1.14 10.70
CA ILE A 143 -1.66 1.88 10.70
C ILE A 143 -1.32 3.37 10.72
N PHE A 144 -1.76 4.11 9.70
CA PHE A 144 -1.64 5.56 9.65
C PHE A 144 -2.94 6.22 10.10
N LYS A 145 -2.82 7.31 10.87
CA LYS A 145 -3.94 8.18 11.25
C LYS A 145 -3.56 9.62 10.95
N ASN A 146 -4.39 10.31 10.17
CA ASN A 146 -4.15 11.70 9.72
C ASN A 146 -2.75 11.88 9.09
N GLY A 147 -2.35 10.93 8.23
CA GLY A 147 -1.08 10.96 7.52
C GLY A 147 0.16 10.65 8.37
N LYS A 148 0.01 10.29 9.64
CA LYS A 148 1.11 9.96 10.55
C LYS A 148 1.05 8.49 10.99
N PRO A 149 2.20 7.81 11.19
CA PRO A 149 2.20 6.47 11.76
C PRO A 149 1.55 6.53 13.15
N PHE A 150 0.59 5.66 13.40
CA PHE A 150 -0.17 5.59 14.65
C PHE A 150 0.13 4.32 15.43
N ARG A 151 0.09 3.17 14.76
CA ARG A 151 0.44 1.87 15.34
C ARG A 151 1.23 1.04 14.34
N ILE A 152 2.20 0.29 14.83
CA ILE A 152 2.97 -0.68 14.06
C ILE A 152 2.56 -2.04 14.60
N VAL A 153 2.19 -2.95 13.72
CA VAL A 153 1.68 -4.27 14.06
C VAL A 153 2.46 -5.35 13.32
N SER A 154 2.57 -6.52 13.94
CA SER A 154 3.21 -7.68 13.34
C SER A 154 2.52 -8.97 13.79
N LEU A 155 2.52 -10.00 12.95
CA LEU A 155 2.06 -11.35 13.32
C LEU A 155 3.11 -12.17 14.08
N GLY A 156 4.36 -11.69 14.15
CA GLY A 156 5.49 -12.39 14.79
C GLY A 156 6.65 -11.47 15.13
N GLU A 157 7.56 -11.90 16.00
CA GLU A 157 8.73 -11.11 16.42
C GLU A 157 9.78 -10.96 15.30
N GLU A 158 9.72 -11.86 14.31
CA GLU A 158 10.62 -11.94 13.17
C GLU A 158 10.27 -10.95 12.05
N TYR A 159 9.04 -10.43 12.00
CA TYR A 159 8.58 -9.51 10.95
C TYR A 159 8.56 -8.06 11.43
N ASN A 160 9.10 -7.16 10.62
CA ASN A 160 9.43 -5.82 11.05
C ASN A 160 8.91 -4.73 10.11
N CYS A 161 8.75 -3.53 10.67
CA CYS A 161 8.59 -2.31 9.90
C CYS A 161 9.80 -1.40 10.16
N TYR A 162 10.18 -0.62 9.16
CA TYR A 162 11.33 0.26 9.20
C TYR A 162 10.95 1.65 8.73
N PHE A 163 11.56 2.67 9.32
CA PHE A 163 11.63 4.00 8.74
C PHE A 163 13.03 4.22 8.17
N VAL A 164 13.11 4.54 6.88
CA VAL A 164 14.36 4.69 6.14
C VAL A 164 14.51 6.13 5.68
N SER A 165 15.62 6.77 6.04
CA SER A 165 15.84 8.20 5.79
C SER A 165 17.33 8.53 5.66
N MET A 166 17.62 9.73 5.16
CA MET A 166 18.97 10.30 5.23
C MET A 166 19.12 11.13 6.51
N LYS A 167 20.17 10.86 7.29
CA LYS A 167 20.55 11.62 8.48
C LYS A 167 22.04 11.92 8.44
N ASP A 168 22.41 13.19 8.54
CA ASP A 168 23.80 13.66 8.51
C ASP A 168 24.60 13.12 7.29
N GLY A 169 23.95 13.07 6.12
CA GLY A 169 24.53 12.59 4.88
C GLY A 169 24.67 11.06 4.76
N LYS A 170 24.12 10.29 5.71
CA LYS A 170 24.13 8.83 5.69
C LYS A 170 22.72 8.27 5.66
N LEU A 171 22.56 7.14 4.99
CA LEU A 171 21.33 6.37 5.09
C LEU A 171 21.21 5.78 6.50
N VAL A 172 20.05 5.96 7.12
CA VAL A 172 19.68 5.36 8.39
C VAL A 172 18.41 4.57 8.20
N GLU A 173 18.44 3.32 8.64
CA GLU A 173 17.30 2.43 8.71
C GLU A 173 16.96 2.20 10.19
N GLU A 174 15.79 2.67 10.62
CA GLU A 174 15.31 2.55 11.99
C GLU A 174 14.22 1.49 12.04
N LYS A 175 14.48 0.37 12.72
CA LYS A 175 13.45 -0.62 13.04
C LYS A 175 12.42 0.01 13.99
N LEU A 176 11.15 -0.08 13.64
CA LEU A 176 10.04 0.43 14.42
C LEU A 176 9.55 -0.63 15.41
N ASN A 177 9.16 -0.20 16.61
CA ASN A 177 8.63 -1.10 17.63
C ASN A 177 7.21 -1.53 17.28
N ALA A 178 7.03 -2.82 17.01
CA ALA A 178 5.75 -3.40 16.64
C ALA A 178 5.03 -4.02 17.85
N GLU A 179 3.71 -3.89 17.87
CA GLU A 179 2.82 -4.69 18.71
C GLU A 179 2.55 -6.04 18.02
N ILE A 180 2.76 -7.15 18.73
CA ILE A 180 2.44 -8.47 18.19
C ILE A 180 0.94 -8.72 18.34
N ILE A 181 0.26 -8.90 17.21
CA ILE A 181 -1.16 -9.22 17.14
C ILE A 181 -1.33 -10.69 16.72
N LYS A 182 -2.24 -11.41 17.38
CA LYS A 182 -2.53 -12.83 17.14
C LYS A 182 -3.92 -12.99 16.58
#